data_AF-A0A2S0K5I3-F1
#
_entry.id   AF-A0A2S0K5I3-F1
#
_cell.length_a   1.000
_cell.length_b   1.000
_cell.length_c   1.000
_cell.angle_alpha   90.00
_cell.angle_beta   90.00
_cell.angle_gamma   90.00
#
_symmetry.space_group_name_H-M   'P 1'
#
loop_
_entity.id
_entity.type
_entity.pdbx_description
1 polymer ?
#
loop_
_entity_poly.entity_id
_entity_poly.type
_entity_poly.pdbx_seq_one_letter_code
_entity_poly.pdbx_strand_id
1 'polypeptide(L)'
;MEHTPNLGLKKPGSTDNVLITDINENMDVLDAAVSELQKGSASIPDLETADKTLAGAINEVKQESSTVKQELGTHLEEIMPHKFFDNGKWYRWGFRTVDGEPEFIYEEVL
;
A
#
# COMPACT_ATOMS: atom_id res chain seq x y z
N MET A 1 -20.89 33.44 22.41
CA MET A 1 -20.73 32.13 21.75
C MET A 1 -19.42 32.10 21.00
N GLU A 2 -18.57 31.14 21.35
CA GLU A 2 -17.27 30.86 20.72
C GLU A 2 -17.41 29.75 19.68
N HIS A 3 -16.31 29.38 19.00
CA HIS A 3 -16.26 28.23 18.08
C HIS A 3 -15.17 27.22 18.47
N THR A 4 -15.36 25.94 18.14
CA THR A 4 -14.32 24.92 18.28
C THR A 4 -13.23 25.11 17.21
N PRO A 5 -11.96 24.80 17.51
CA PRO A 5 -10.84 25.11 16.61
C PRO A 5 -10.77 24.20 15.36
N ASN A 6 -11.27 22.97 15.44
CA ASN A 6 -11.07 21.97 14.38
C ASN A 6 -12.23 21.90 13.38
N LEU A 7 -13.46 22.03 13.89
CA LEU A 7 -14.68 21.85 13.09
C LEU A 7 -15.55 23.12 13.10
N GLY A 8 -15.11 24.20 13.73
CA GLY A 8 -15.86 25.46 13.77
C GLY A 8 -17.22 25.35 14.46
N LEU A 9 -17.43 24.31 15.29
CA LEU A 9 -18.73 24.07 15.94
C LEU A 9 -19.03 25.20 16.92
N LYS A 10 -20.26 25.67 16.93
CA LYS A 10 -20.77 26.63 17.91
C LYS A 10 -20.53 26.07 19.31
N LYS A 11 -19.77 26.81 20.13
CA LYS A 11 -19.38 26.44 21.49
C LYS A 11 -19.95 27.49 22.47
N PRO A 12 -21.10 27.21 23.10
CA PRO A 12 -21.69 28.09 24.10
C PRO A 12 -20.79 28.23 25.32
N GLY A 13 -20.68 29.45 25.86
CA GLY A 13 -20.15 29.70 27.20
C GLY A 13 -21.15 29.33 28.29
N SER A 14 -20.74 29.40 29.56
CA SER A 14 -21.57 29.02 30.72
C SER A 14 -22.85 29.86 30.90
N THR A 15 -22.92 31.03 30.28
CA THR A 15 -24.06 31.96 30.35
C THR A 15 -24.74 32.18 29.00
N ASP A 16 -24.29 31.49 27.94
CA ASP A 16 -24.87 31.64 26.61
C ASP A 16 -26.18 30.85 26.52
N ASN A 17 -27.19 31.45 25.88
CA ASN A 17 -28.40 30.72 25.50
C ASN A 17 -28.12 29.89 24.23
N VAL A 18 -28.65 28.67 24.18
CA VAL A 18 -28.48 27.74 23.05
C VAL A 18 -29.81 27.53 22.35
N LEU A 19 -29.86 27.80 21.05
CA LEU A 19 -31.01 27.45 20.23
C LEU A 19 -30.86 26.02 19.72
N ILE A 20 -31.98 25.32 19.54
CA ILE A 20 -31.98 23.97 18.94
C ILE A 20 -31.33 23.99 17.55
N THR A 21 -31.50 25.08 16.80
CA THR A 21 -30.84 25.31 15.51
C THR A 21 -29.33 25.27 15.60
N ASP A 22 -28.73 25.80 16.68
CA ASP A 22 -27.28 25.75 16.88
C ASP A 22 -26.78 24.31 17.06
N ILE A 23 -27.58 23.47 17.71
CA ILE A 23 -27.29 22.04 17.91
C ILE A 23 -27.41 21.30 16.57
N ASN A 24 -28.48 21.55 15.81
CA ASN A 24 -28.69 20.90 14.51
C ASN A 24 -27.56 21.22 13.53
N GLU A 25 -27.17 22.50 13.42
CA GLU A 25 -26.06 22.91 12.54
C GLU A 25 -24.73 22.26 12.96
N ASN A 26 -24.45 22.18 14.26
CA ASN A 26 -23.28 21.46 14.75
C ASN A 26 -23.34 19.96 14.41
N MET A 27 -24.53 19.35 14.48
CA MET A 27 -24.73 17.95 14.13
C MET A 27 -24.50 17.70 12.65
N ASP A 28 -24.97 18.59 11.77
CA ASP A 28 -24.71 18.50 10.32
C ASP A 28 -23.22 18.56 10.01
N VAL A 29 -22.47 19.44 10.68
CA VAL A 29 -21.01 19.52 10.54
C VAL A 29 -20.31 18.26 11.06
N LEU A 30 -20.75 17.74 12.20
CA LEU A 30 -20.21 16.50 12.75
C LEU A 30 -20.50 15.30 11.85
N ASP A 31 -21.73 15.17 11.35
CA ASP A 31 -22.13 14.10 10.44
C ASP A 31 -21.31 14.15 9.15
N ALA A 32 -21.16 15.33 8.55
CA ALA A 32 -20.30 15.52 7.39
C ALA A 32 -18.84 15.15 7.67
N ALA A 33 -18.25 15.62 8.77
CA ALA A 33 -16.86 15.31 9.12
C ALA A 33 -16.64 13.82 9.40
N VAL A 34 -17.60 13.16 10.08
CA VAL A 34 -17.56 11.73 10.34
C VAL A 34 -17.75 10.94 9.04
N SER A 35 -18.66 11.38 8.17
CA SER A 35 -18.85 10.81 6.84
C SER A 35 -17.58 10.94 6.01
N GLU A 36 -16.91 12.10 6.02
CA GLU A 36 -15.64 12.30 5.33
C GLU A 36 -14.50 11.51 5.95
N LEU A 37 -14.48 11.24 7.26
CA LEU A 37 -13.51 10.30 7.86
C LEU A 37 -13.79 8.85 7.42
N GLN A 38 -15.06 8.46 7.39
CA GLN A 38 -15.50 7.17 6.82
C GLN A 38 -15.23 7.12 5.30
N LYS A 39 -15.15 8.27 4.63
CA LYS A 39 -14.73 8.38 3.23
C LYS A 39 -13.24 8.59 3.03
N GLY A 40 -12.46 9.02 4.02
CA GLY A 40 -11.00 8.91 4.01
C GLY A 40 -10.56 7.44 4.08
N SER A 41 -11.45 6.56 4.56
CA SER A 41 -11.44 5.12 4.30
C SER A 41 -12.17 4.69 3.01
N ALA A 42 -12.84 5.58 2.29
CA ALA A 42 -13.47 5.32 0.99
C ALA A 42 -12.58 5.80 -0.15
N SER A 43 -12.06 4.84 -0.90
CA SER A 43 -11.67 5.02 -2.30
C SER A 43 -11.03 6.36 -2.67
N ILE A 44 -9.72 6.50 -2.52
CA ILE A 44 -8.91 7.49 -3.23
C ILE A 44 -8.85 7.09 -4.72
N PRO A 45 -9.59 7.77 -5.61
CA PRO A 45 -9.78 7.31 -6.99
C PRO A 45 -8.47 7.33 -7.80
N ASP A 46 -7.53 8.19 -7.42
CA ASP A 46 -6.23 8.36 -8.08
C ASP A 46 -5.20 7.28 -7.71
N LEU A 47 -5.51 6.39 -6.75
CA LEU A 47 -4.64 5.24 -6.50
C LEU A 47 -4.64 4.32 -7.70
N GLU A 48 -3.48 3.81 -8.12
CA GLU A 48 -3.35 2.81 -9.18
C GLU A 48 -3.41 1.37 -8.65
N THR A 49 -4.17 1.14 -7.57
CA THR A 49 -4.32 -0.17 -6.90
C THR A 49 -5.68 -0.81 -7.20
N ALA A 50 -5.83 -2.12 -6.98
CA ALA A 50 -7.10 -2.81 -7.19
C ALA A 50 -8.18 -2.34 -6.19
N ASP A 51 -7.79 -2.14 -4.93
CA ASP A 51 -8.61 -1.54 -3.89
C ASP A 51 -8.16 -0.08 -3.67
N LYS A 52 -9.04 0.86 -4.00
CA LYS A 52 -8.80 2.30 -3.92
C LYS A 52 -8.81 2.84 -2.49
N THR A 53 -8.99 2.02 -1.47
CA THR A 53 -8.85 2.46 -0.08
C THR A 53 -7.38 2.53 0.33
N LEU A 54 -7.06 3.32 1.36
CA LEU A 54 -5.71 3.33 1.94
C LEU A 54 -5.27 1.94 2.39
N ALA A 55 -6.17 1.19 3.03
CA ALA A 55 -5.90 -0.16 3.50
C ALA A 55 -5.63 -1.13 2.34
N GLY A 56 -6.41 -1.01 1.27
CA GLY A 56 -6.21 -1.74 0.02
C GLY A 56 -4.81 -1.54 -0.55
N ALA A 57 -4.44 -0.29 -0.78
CA ALA A 57 -3.12 0.05 -1.33
C ALA A 57 -1.97 -0.42 -0.44
N ILE A 58 -2.07 -0.27 0.88
CA ILE A 58 -1.04 -0.75 1.82
C ILE A 58 -0.88 -2.27 1.74
N ASN A 59 -1.99 -3.01 1.66
CA ASN A 59 -1.96 -4.47 1.55
C ASN A 59 -1.35 -4.93 0.23
N GLU A 60 -1.68 -4.26 -0.88
CA GLU A 60 -1.12 -4.55 -2.21
C GLU A 60 0.39 -4.33 -2.24
N VAL A 61 0.88 -3.17 -1.79
CA VAL A 61 2.33 -2.87 -1.70
C VAL A 61 3.05 -3.86 -0.78
N LYS A 62 2.42 -4.23 0.35
CA LYS A 62 3.00 -5.23 1.26
C LYS A 62 3.14 -6.60 0.60
N GLN A 63 2.14 -7.00 -0.18
CA GLN A 63 2.17 -8.25 -0.92
C GLN A 63 3.27 -8.22 -1.99
N GLU A 64 3.32 -7.17 -2.82
CA GLU A 64 4.38 -6.99 -3.82
C GLU A 64 5.78 -7.01 -3.20
N SER A 65 5.98 -6.31 -2.09
CA SER A 65 7.26 -6.31 -1.35
C SER A 65 7.62 -7.71 -0.83
N SER A 66 6.63 -8.47 -0.35
CA SER A 66 6.84 -9.84 0.11
C SER A 66 7.21 -10.77 -1.05
N THR A 67 6.54 -10.63 -2.20
CA THR A 67 6.85 -11.38 -3.43
C THR A 67 8.26 -11.08 -3.92
N VAL A 68 8.64 -9.80 -4.08
CA VAL A 68 9.98 -9.40 -4.51
C VAL A 68 11.05 -9.92 -3.55
N LYS A 69 10.80 -9.87 -2.24
CA LYS A 69 11.73 -10.41 -1.25
C LYS A 69 11.90 -11.93 -1.38
N GLN A 70 10.82 -12.66 -1.65
CA GLN A 70 10.86 -14.09 -1.88
C GLN A 70 11.61 -14.42 -3.18
N GLU A 71 11.30 -13.75 -4.28
CA GLU A 71 11.96 -13.94 -5.57
C GLU A 71 13.47 -13.66 -5.48
N LEU A 72 13.86 -12.60 -4.76
CA LEU A 72 15.27 -12.30 -4.50
C LEU A 72 15.93 -13.38 -3.64
N GLY A 73 15.24 -13.88 -2.61
CA GLY A 73 15.72 -15.00 -1.81
C GLY A 73 16.01 -16.23 -2.66
N THR A 74 15.04 -16.62 -3.50
CA THR A 74 15.21 -17.73 -4.46
C THR A 74 16.36 -17.47 -5.44
N HIS A 75 16.47 -16.26 -5.99
CA HIS A 75 17.56 -15.89 -6.91
C HIS A 75 18.94 -16.03 -6.28
N LEU A 76 19.08 -15.66 -5.00
CA LEU A 76 20.34 -15.78 -4.26
C LEU A 76 20.68 -17.23 -3.86
N GLU A 77 19.68 -18.09 -3.70
CA GLU A 77 19.87 -19.51 -3.35
C GLU A 77 20.12 -20.39 -4.58
N GLU A 78 19.54 -20.05 -5.73
CA GLU A 78 19.70 -20.79 -6.98
C GLU A 78 21.05 -20.52 -7.66
N ILE A 79 21.76 -21.59 -8.00
CA ILE A 79 23.08 -21.51 -8.66
C ILE A 79 22.96 -21.09 -10.14
N MET A 80 21.83 -21.40 -10.80
CA MET A 80 21.54 -21.02 -12.20
C MET A 80 20.15 -20.38 -12.35
N PRO A 81 19.95 -19.16 -11.82
CA PRO A 81 18.63 -18.56 -11.74
C PRO A 81 18.17 -17.92 -13.07
N HIS A 82 19.10 -17.65 -13.98
CA HIS A 82 18.79 -16.96 -15.23
C HIS A 82 18.44 -17.94 -16.34
N LYS A 83 17.39 -17.64 -17.11
CA LYS A 83 16.91 -18.49 -18.22
C LYS A 83 16.66 -17.66 -19.47
N PHE A 84 16.92 -18.23 -20.64
CA PHE A 84 16.59 -17.60 -21.91
C PHE A 84 16.30 -18.66 -22.99
N PHE A 85 15.57 -18.25 -24.03
CA PHE A 85 15.25 -19.10 -25.18
C PHE A 85 16.07 -18.63 -26.39
N ASP A 86 16.80 -19.55 -27.01
CA ASP A 86 17.57 -19.28 -28.23
C ASP A 86 17.60 -20.51 -29.13
N ASN A 87 17.53 -20.29 -30.46
CA ASN A 87 17.60 -21.33 -31.48
C ASN A 87 16.71 -22.58 -31.22
N GLY A 88 15.50 -22.36 -30.72
CA GLY A 88 14.53 -23.44 -30.47
C GLY A 88 14.72 -24.18 -29.14
N LYS A 89 15.64 -23.73 -28.29
CA LYS A 89 16.03 -24.40 -27.04
C LYS A 89 16.00 -23.44 -25.86
N TRP A 90 15.74 -23.95 -24.67
CA TRP A 90 15.88 -23.21 -23.42
C TRP A 90 17.27 -23.43 -22.84
N TYR A 91 17.83 -22.37 -22.27
CA TYR A 91 19.09 -22.40 -21.57
C TYR A 91 18.94 -21.77 -20.20
N ARG A 92 19.78 -22.21 -19.25
CA ARG A 92 19.94 -21.54 -17.97
C ARG A 92 21.40 -21.34 -17.60
N TRP A 93 21.66 -20.31 -16.80
CA TRP A 93 23.02 -19.96 -16.40
C TRP A 93 23.09 -19.30 -15.03
N GLY A 94 24.29 -19.32 -14.46
CA GLY A 94 24.63 -18.62 -13.23
C GLY A 94 26.08 -18.86 -12.81
N PHE A 95 26.35 -18.80 -11.51
CA PHE A 95 27.71 -18.87 -10.95
C PHE A 95 27.77 -19.85 -9.79
N ARG A 96 28.88 -20.58 -9.69
CA ARG A 96 29.21 -21.42 -8.53
C ARG A 96 30.65 -21.21 -8.10
N THR A 97 31.03 -21.78 -6.96
CA THR A 97 32.44 -21.88 -6.55
C THR A 97 32.86 -23.34 -6.57
N VAL A 98 33.98 -23.65 -7.20
CA VAL A 98 34.62 -24.98 -7.19
C VAL A 98 36.07 -24.78 -6.76
N ASP A 99 36.51 -25.53 -5.75
CA ASP A 99 37.88 -25.43 -5.20
C ASP A 99 38.33 -24.00 -4.82
N GLY A 100 37.38 -23.14 -4.45
CA GLY A 100 37.64 -21.74 -4.06
C GLY A 100 37.67 -20.74 -5.22
N GLU A 101 37.48 -21.19 -6.46
CA GLU A 101 37.45 -20.33 -7.64
C GLU A 101 36.03 -20.17 -8.19
N PRO A 102 35.64 -18.95 -8.64
CA PRO A 102 34.34 -18.73 -9.24
C PRO A 102 34.27 -19.33 -10.65
N GLU A 103 33.21 -20.09 -10.91
CA GLU A 103 32.92 -20.68 -12.22
C GLU A 103 31.58 -20.14 -12.75
N PHE A 104 31.59 -19.73 -14.02
CA PHE A 104 30.36 -19.55 -14.78
C PHE A 104 29.85 -20.92 -15.23
N ILE A 105 28.56 -21.17 -15.02
CA ILE A 105 27.90 -22.41 -15.44
C ILE A 105 26.70 -22.13 -16.32
N TYR A 106 26.51 -23.01 -17.30
CA TYR A 106 25.52 -22.87 -18.35
C TYR A 106 25.11 -24.26 -18.86
N GLU A 107 23.80 -24.46 -19.05
CA GLU A 107 23.29 -25.70 -19.62
C GLU A 107 22.02 -25.48 -20.45
N GLU A 108 21.80 -26.37 -21.42
CA GLU A 108 20.53 -26.54 -22.11
C GLU A 108 19.51 -27.22 -21.18
N VAL A 109 18.29 -26.70 -21.14
CA VAL A 109 17.17 -27.26 -20.37
C VAL A 109 16.34 -28.14 -21.32
N LEU A 110 16.23 -29.43 -20.98
CA LEU A 110 15.41 -30.42 -21.70
C LEU A 110 13.90 -30.20 -21.53
#